data_AF-A0A0S8G5I1-F1
#
_entry.id   AF-A0A0S8G5I1-F1
#
_cell.length_a   1.000
_cell.length_b   1.000
_cell.length_c   1.000
_cell.angle_alpha   90.00
_cell.angle_beta   90.00
_cell.angle_gamma   90.00
#
_symmetry.space_group_name_H-M   'P 1'
#
loop_
_entity.id
_entity.type
_entity.pdbx_description
1 polymer ?
#
loop_
_entity_poly.entity_id
_entity_poly.type
_entity_poly.pdbx_seq_one_letter_code
_entity_poly.pdbx_strand_id
1 'polypeptide(L)'
;LARDDFGIEVLDRWRSARRGEYPARWRVSVPRAKLVLDVSPVLADQELAVSVRYWEGAVDVRGARAGNPVTGNGYVELTGYAEAALHSAGGSRLR
;
A
#
# COMPACT_ATOMS: atom_id res chain seq x y z
N LEU A 1 8.59 -12.16 -15.10
CA LEU A 1 7.18 -11.93 -14.71
C LEU A 1 6.72 -10.71 -15.49
N ALA A 2 5.50 -10.71 -16.01
CA ALA A 2 4.86 -9.57 -16.64
C ALA A 2 4.04 -8.77 -15.61
N ARG A 3 3.55 -7.58 -15.99
CA ARG A 3 2.74 -6.73 -15.10
C ARG A 3 1.55 -7.47 -14.50
N ASP A 4 0.83 -8.22 -15.32
CA ASP A 4 -0.40 -8.90 -14.91
C ASP A 4 -0.13 -10.19 -14.09
N ASP A 5 1.15 -10.55 -13.88
CA ASP A 5 1.52 -11.59 -12.90
C ASP A 5 1.39 -11.08 -11.45
N PHE A 6 1.22 -9.77 -11.22
CA PHE A 6 1.17 -9.15 -9.90
C PHE A 6 -0.24 -8.65 -9.57
N GLY A 7 -0.74 -9.06 -8.40
CA GLY A 7 -1.94 -8.51 -7.78
C GLY A 7 -1.58 -7.73 -6.52
N ILE A 8 -2.15 -6.55 -6.34
CA ILE A 8 -2.02 -5.73 -5.13
C ILE A 8 -3.43 -5.33 -4.69
N GLU A 9 -3.82 -5.77 -3.50
CA GLU A 9 -5.08 -5.40 -2.85
C GLU A 9 -4.76 -4.50 -1.64
N VAL A 10 -5.42 -3.35 -1.54
CA VAL A 10 -5.33 -2.48 -0.37
C VAL A 10 -6.26 -3.01 0.71
N LEU A 11 -5.70 -3.44 1.83
CA LEU A 11 -6.43 -3.97 2.97
C LEU A 11 -6.74 -2.90 4.02
N ASP A 12 -5.91 -1.86 4.11
CA ASP A 12 -6.12 -0.75 5.04
C ASP A 12 -5.42 0.53 4.56
N ARG A 13 -5.86 1.67 5.10
CA ARG A 13 -5.35 3.01 4.80
C ARG A 13 -5.01 3.77 6.09
N TRP A 14 -3.92 4.52 6.05
CA TRP A 14 -3.56 5.47 7.09
C TRP A 14 -3.87 6.90 6.67
N ARG A 15 -4.49 7.67 7.56
CA ARG A 15 -4.76 9.09 7.37
C ARG A 15 -3.66 9.91 8.04
N SER A 16 -2.97 10.73 7.26
CA SER A 16 -1.99 11.69 7.78
C SER A 16 -2.70 12.83 8.50
N ALA A 17 -2.11 13.31 9.60
CA ALA A 17 -2.48 14.57 10.23
C ALA A 17 -2.31 15.78 9.28
N ARG A 18 -1.54 15.61 8.19
CA ARG A 18 -1.28 16.60 7.14
C ARG A 18 -2.21 16.48 5.93
N ARG A 19 -3.37 15.84 6.11
CA ARG A 19 -4.48 15.73 5.12
C ARG A 19 -4.22 14.81 3.91
N GLY A 20 -3.24 13.92 3.98
CA GLY A 20 -3.08 12.80 3.04
C GLY A 20 -3.79 11.52 3.49
N GLU A 21 -4.14 10.64 2.56
CA GLU A 21 -4.66 9.30 2.87
C GLU A 21 -3.93 8.25 2.03
N TYR A 22 -3.15 7.41 2.70
CA TYR A 22 -2.22 6.47 2.08
C TYR A 22 -2.73 5.05 2.26
N PRO A 23 -2.71 4.20 1.21
CA PRO A 23 -2.79 2.76 1.45
C PRO A 23 -1.60 2.37 2.34
N ALA A 24 -1.85 1.57 3.38
CA ALA A 24 -0.85 1.31 4.41
C ALA A 24 -0.73 -0.18 4.72
N ARG A 25 -1.72 -0.99 4.35
CA ARG A 25 -1.66 -2.45 4.45
C ARG A 25 -2.10 -3.07 3.15
N TRP A 26 -1.38 -4.09 2.69
CA TRP A 26 -1.62 -4.72 1.41
C TRP A 26 -1.60 -6.23 1.47
N ARG A 27 -2.31 -6.84 0.54
CA ARG A 27 -2.03 -8.19 0.08
C ARG A 27 -1.39 -8.12 -1.30
N VAL A 28 -0.19 -8.68 -1.42
CA VAL A 28 0.54 -8.80 -2.68
C VAL A 28 0.54 -10.26 -3.10
N SER A 29 0.09 -10.55 -4.32
CA SER A 29 0.06 -11.90 -4.86
C SER A 29 0.83 -11.99 -6.17
N VAL A 30 1.60 -13.06 -6.33
CA VAL A 30 2.22 -13.44 -7.60
C VAL A 30 1.86 -14.90 -7.89
N PRO A 31 0.69 -15.17 -8.52
CA PRO A 31 0.17 -16.53 -8.70
C PRO A 31 1.14 -17.46 -9.44
N ARG A 32 1.81 -16.95 -10.49
CA ARG A 32 2.82 -17.72 -11.25
C ARG A 32 4.01 -18.16 -10.38
N ALA A 33 4.29 -17.44 -9.29
CA ALA A 33 5.31 -17.79 -8.30
C ALA A 33 4.74 -18.53 -7.07
N LYS A 34 3.44 -18.81 -7.05
CA LYS A 34 2.70 -19.36 -5.90
C LYS A 34 2.95 -18.55 -4.62
N LEU A 35 3.02 -17.23 -4.74
CA LEU A 35 3.40 -16.32 -3.66
C LEU A 35 2.21 -15.46 -3.26
N VAL A 36 1.93 -15.40 -1.96
CA VAL A 36 0.99 -14.44 -1.37
C VAL A 36 1.63 -13.86 -0.13
N LEU A 37 1.64 -12.54 -0.03
CA LEU A 37 2.27 -11.77 1.04
C LEU A 37 1.25 -10.79 1.62
N ASP A 38 1.16 -10.76 2.94
CA ASP A 38 0.59 -9.65 3.68
C ASP A 38 1.73 -8.69 4.04
N VAL A 39 1.57 -7.43 3.66
CA VAL A 39 2.56 -6.36 3.86
C VAL A 39 1.93 -5.32 4.79
N SER A 40 2.59 -5.06 5.92
CA SER A 40 2.12 -4.13 6.96
C SER A 40 3.22 -3.15 7.35
N PRO A 41 2.88 -1.88 7.65
CA PRO A 41 3.88 -0.89 7.98
C PRO A 41 4.38 -1.15 9.41
N VAL A 42 5.67 -0.92 9.65
CA VAL A 42 6.25 -1.01 11.01
C VAL A 42 5.73 0.13 11.87
N LEU A 43 5.61 1.34 11.29
CA LEU A 43 4.97 2.51 11.88
C LEU A 43 3.97 3.10 10.88
N ALA A 44 2.84 3.60 11.37
CA ALA A 44 1.82 4.17 10.51
C ALA A 44 2.26 5.53 9.89
N ASP A 45 2.80 6.42 10.72
CA ASP A 45 3.27 7.75 10.29
C ASP A 45 4.73 7.67 9.82
N GLN A 46 4.89 7.52 8.50
CA GLN A 46 6.17 7.59 7.81
C GLN A 46 6.04 8.54 6.60
N GLU A 47 5.23 9.60 6.75
CA GLU A 47 5.05 10.64 5.72
C GLU A 47 6.16 11.70 5.80
N LEU A 48 6.86 11.86 4.69
CA LEU A 48 7.93 12.84 4.52
C LEU A 48 7.40 14.10 3.85
N ALA A 49 7.65 15.25 4.48
CA ALA A 49 7.27 16.57 3.98
C ALA A 49 8.50 17.31 3.41
N VAL A 50 9.03 16.79 2.30
CA VAL A 50 10.11 17.43 1.54
C VAL A 50 9.54 18.31 0.42
N SER A 51 10.24 18.47 -0.72
CA SER A 51 9.74 19.22 -1.88
C SER A 51 8.41 18.69 -2.44
N VAL A 52 8.19 17.37 -2.37
CA VAL A 52 6.91 16.70 -2.62
C VAL A 52 6.57 15.88 -1.39
N ARG A 53 5.31 15.90 -0.93
CA ARG A 53 4.89 15.04 0.17
C ARG A 53 4.65 13.62 -0.33
N TYR A 54 5.25 12.64 0.34
CA TYR A 54 5.11 11.23 0.01
C TYR A 54 5.26 10.38 1.28
N TRP A 55 4.70 9.17 1.25
CA TRP A 55 4.89 8.22 2.34
C TRP A 55 5.96 7.24 1.92
N GLU A 56 6.96 7.05 2.78
CA GLU A 56 8.08 6.18 2.52
C GLU A 56 8.44 5.49 3.83
N GLY A 57 8.21 4.19 3.90
CA GLY A 57 8.18 3.53 5.19
C GLY A 57 8.60 2.07 5.19
N ALA A 58 9.22 1.69 6.31
CA ALA A 58 9.57 0.31 6.61
C ALA A 58 8.31 -0.52 6.77
N VAL A 59 8.33 -1.71 6.19
CA VAL A 59 7.23 -2.69 6.25
C VAL A 59 7.74 -4.05 6.72
N ASP A 60 6.90 -4.72 7.49
CA ASP A 60 6.98 -6.16 7.75
C ASP A 60 6.25 -6.92 6.66
N VAL A 61 6.81 -8.05 6.25
CA VAL A 61 6.25 -8.96 5.26
C VAL A 61 6.07 -10.33 5.89
N ARG A 62 4.85 -10.87 5.78
CA ARG A 62 4.54 -12.27 6.16
C ARG A 62 3.74 -12.91 5.05
N GLY A 63 3.89 -14.20 4.82
CA GLY A 63 3.11 -14.88 3.80
C GLY A 63 3.55 -16.30 3.55
N ALA A 64 3.30 -16.78 2.33
CA ALA A 64 3.71 -18.11 1.92
C ALA A 64 4.14 -18.14 0.45
N ARG A 65 5.13 -18.99 0.15
CA ARG A 65 5.56 -19.35 -1.21
C ARG A 65 5.41 -20.85 -1.41
N ALA A 66 4.55 -21.23 -2.34
CA ALA A 66 4.21 -22.62 -2.64
C ALA A 66 3.83 -23.42 -1.37
N GLY A 67 3.07 -22.79 -0.46
CA GLY A 67 2.64 -23.37 0.82
C GLY A 67 3.65 -23.24 1.97
N ASN A 68 4.90 -22.85 1.70
CA ASN A 68 5.90 -22.69 2.75
C ASN A 68 5.86 -21.27 3.33
N PRO A 69 5.82 -21.09 4.66
CA PRO A 69 5.85 -19.76 5.27
C PRO A 69 7.09 -18.96 4.88
N VAL A 70 6.91 -17.66 4.64
CA VAL A 70 8.00 -16.71 4.43
C VAL A 70 7.78 -15.47 5.28
N THR A 71 8.87 -14.92 5.78
CA THR A 71 8.90 -13.64 6.50
C THR A 71 10.01 -12.77 5.92
N GLY A 72 9.88 -11.47 6.11
CA GLY A 72 10.91 -10.52 5.72
C GLY A 72 10.55 -9.10 6.13
N ASN A 73 11.46 -8.19 5.81
CA ASN A 73 11.26 -6.76 5.97
C ASN A 73 11.54 -6.07 4.63
N GLY A 74 10.96 -4.91 4.42
CA GLY A 74 11.14 -4.16 3.19
C GLY A 74 10.78 -2.69 3.34
N TYR A 75 10.57 -2.04 2.21
CA TYR A 75 10.23 -0.63 2.12
C TYR A 75 9.16 -0.41 1.05
N VAL A 76 8.23 0.51 1.30
CA VAL A 76 7.21 0.92 0.33
C VAL A 76 7.26 2.44 0.20
N GLU A 77 7.21 2.92 -1.04
CA GLU A 77 7.14 4.35 -1.37
C GLU A 77 5.80 4.64 -2.07
N LEU A 78 5.13 5.72 -1.64
CA LEU A 78 3.82 6.13 -2.11
C LEU A 78 3.80 7.63 -2.40
N THR A 79 3.73 7.97 -3.67
CA THR A 79 3.58 9.34 -4.15
C THR A 79 2.15 9.59 -4.64
N GLY A 80 1.70 10.86 -4.69
CA GLY A 80 0.39 11.23 -5.22
C GLY A 80 -0.81 11.13 -4.27
N TYR A 81 -0.61 10.68 -3.03
CA TYR A 81 -1.68 10.50 -2.03
C TYR A 81 -1.83 11.67 -1.03
N ALA A 82 -0.89 12.62 -1.05
CA ALA A 82 -0.82 13.70 -0.08
C ALA A 82 -1.96 14.73 -0.18
N GLU A 83 -2.75 14.71 -1.26
CA GLU A 83 -3.82 15.67 -1.56
C GLU A 83 -5.13 15.00 -1.98
N ALA A 84 -5.20 13.66 -1.90
CA ALA A 84 -6.29 12.87 -2.47
C ALA A 84 -7.65 13.04 -1.77
N ALA A 85 -7.73 13.80 -0.67
CA ALA A 85 -9.01 14.12 -0.02
C ALA A 85 -9.95 15.00 -0.88
N LEU A 86 -9.49 15.54 -2.03
CA LEU A 86 -10.29 16.45 -2.86
C LEU A 86 -10.98 15.83 -4.09
N HIS A 87 -10.78 14.54 -4.44
CA HIS A 87 -11.34 13.96 -5.68
C HIS A 87 -12.49 12.94 -5.51
N SER A 88 -13.01 12.73 -4.29
CA SER A 88 -14.11 11.78 -4.03
C SER A 88 -15.49 12.40 -3.72
N ALA A 89 -15.68 13.70 -3.97
CA ALA A 89 -16.99 14.36 -3.89
C ALA A 89 -17.51 14.76 -5.28
N GLY A 90 -17.78 13.79 -6.15
CA GLY A 90 -18.24 14.06 -7.52
C GLY A 90 -18.93 12.89 -8.18
N GLY A 91 -19.84 12.22 -7.46
CA GLY A 91 -20.54 11.05 -7.99
C GLY A 91 -21.80 10.72 -7.19
N SER A 92 -22.80 11.61 -7.22
CA SER A 92 -24.16 11.24 -6.85
C SER A 92 -25.10 11.42 -8.03
N ARG A 93 -25.51 10.24 -8.52
CA ARG A 93 -26.63 9.84 -9.38
C ARG A 93 -27.66 10.91 -9.78
N LEU A 94 -27.88 10.92 -11.10
CA LEU A 94 -29.10 11.21 -11.84
C LEU A 94 -30.40 11.09 -11.02
N ARG A 95 -31.26 12.10 -11.16
CA ARG A 95 -32.73 11.94 -11.18
C ARG A 95 -33.18 11.98 -12.63
#